data_AF-A0A0P9FC42-F1
#
_entry.id   AF-A0A0P9FC42-F1
#
_cell.length_a   1.000
_cell.length_b   1.000
_cell.length_c   1.000
_cell.angle_alpha   90.00
_cell.angle_beta   90.00
_cell.angle_gamma   90.00
#
_symmetry.space_group_name_H-M   'P 1'
#
loop_
_entity.id
_entity.type
_entity.pdbx_description
1 polymer ?
#
loop_
_entity_poly.entity_id
_entity_poly.type
_entity_poly.pdbx_seq_one_letter_code
_entity_poly.pdbx_strand_id
1 'polypeptide(L)'
;MPDGVTLTALKLDGIPLLASAAGALAGTLREHIGELSDAVWAAHRKAHKFKFQLYDLASFCQVLATEPGADLAGESARAVLAALADPALTLASDHVGAAYATVGGLTTYMLPPGAGLPISPYYGATAYAKNTGWGDFLAAYHTSVG
;
A
#
# COMPACT_ATOMS: atom_id res chain seq x y z
N MET A 1 -21.56 -18.21 4.90
CA MET A 1 -21.65 -16.74 4.73
C MET A 1 -20.23 -16.21 4.60
N PRO A 2 -19.99 -15.06 3.94
CA PRO A 2 -18.67 -14.45 3.98
C PRO A 2 -18.25 -14.19 5.44
N ASP A 3 -16.96 -14.37 5.75
CA ASP A 3 -16.39 -14.29 7.10
C ASP A 3 -16.37 -12.86 7.68
N GLY A 4 -16.84 -11.88 6.90
CA GLY A 4 -17.02 -10.50 7.30
C GLY A 4 -17.28 -9.56 6.13
N VAL A 5 -17.33 -8.27 6.42
CA VAL A 5 -17.54 -7.19 5.44
C VAL A 5 -16.67 -5.99 5.82
N THR A 6 -16.24 -5.21 4.84
CA THR A 6 -15.59 -3.91 5.04
C THR A 6 -16.32 -2.86 4.23
N LEU A 7 -16.44 -1.63 4.75
CA LEU A 7 -17.02 -0.50 4.04
C LEU A 7 -16.29 0.79 4.44
N THR A 8 -15.92 1.57 3.44
CA THR A 8 -15.26 2.86 3.64
C THR A 8 -15.89 3.92 2.75
N ALA A 9 -16.22 5.06 3.35
CA ALA A 9 -16.76 6.23 2.68
C ALA A 9 -15.66 7.30 2.60
N LEU A 10 -15.46 7.86 1.40
CA LEU A 10 -14.40 8.81 1.11
C LEU A 10 -14.94 10.13 0.57
N LYS A 11 -14.27 11.23 0.91
CA LYS A 11 -14.34 12.52 0.24
C LYS A 11 -13.31 12.56 -0.88
N LEU A 12 -13.78 12.78 -2.10
CA LEU A 12 -12.89 12.79 -3.28
C LEU A 12 -11.91 13.97 -3.26
N ASP A 13 -12.28 15.09 -2.63
CA ASP A 13 -11.42 16.26 -2.48
C ASP A 13 -10.17 15.98 -1.62
N GLY A 14 -10.20 14.93 -0.79
CA GLY A 14 -9.06 14.47 -0.01
C GLY A 14 -8.10 13.54 -0.77
N ILE A 15 -8.44 13.10 -1.99
CA ILE A 15 -7.58 12.18 -2.77
C ILE A 15 -6.18 12.75 -3.01
N PRO A 16 -5.98 14.05 -3.32
CA PRO A 16 -4.64 14.60 -3.50
C PRO A 16 -3.73 14.45 -2.28
N LEU A 17 -4.28 14.51 -1.06
CA LEU A 17 -3.53 14.27 0.18
C LEU A 17 -2.96 12.85 0.22
N LEU A 18 -3.81 11.85 -0.03
CA LEU A 18 -3.38 10.46 -0.08
C LEU A 18 -2.42 10.20 -1.23
N ALA A 19 -2.68 10.77 -2.41
CA ALA A 19 -1.80 10.61 -3.57
C ALA A 19 -0.40 11.17 -3.29
N SER A 20 -0.30 12.31 -2.62
CA SER A 20 0.99 12.87 -2.22
C SER A 20 1.72 11.97 -1.23
N ALA A 21 1.04 11.45 -0.20
CA ALA A 21 1.64 10.55 0.78
C ALA A 21 2.08 9.21 0.17
N ALA A 22 1.22 8.61 -0.66
CA ALA A 22 1.53 7.38 -1.39
C ALA A 22 2.67 7.59 -2.40
N GLY A 23 2.74 8.76 -3.03
CA GLY A 23 3.82 9.13 -3.92
C GLY A 23 5.15 9.30 -3.21
N ALA A 24 5.16 9.95 -2.03
CA ALA A 24 6.35 10.04 -1.19
C ALA A 24 6.85 8.64 -0.77
N LEU A 25 5.94 7.77 -0.29
CA LEU A 25 6.27 6.39 0.05
C LEU A 25 6.84 5.63 -1.16
N ALA A 26 6.18 5.68 -2.33
CA ALA A 26 6.68 5.00 -3.53
C ALA A 26 8.06 5.53 -3.96
N GLY A 27 8.28 6.84 -3.84
CA GLY A 27 9.57 7.48 -4.11
C GLY A 27 10.67 6.91 -3.20
N THR A 28 10.45 6.93 -1.88
CA THR A 28 11.38 6.39 -0.88
C THR A 28 11.64 4.90 -1.09
N LEU A 29 10.59 4.11 -1.29
CA LEU A 29 10.70 2.67 -1.53
C LEU A 29 11.52 2.38 -2.79
N ARG A 30 11.29 3.12 -3.87
CA ARG A 30 12.03 2.95 -5.13
C ARG A 30 13.50 3.34 -4.99
N GLU A 31 13.78 4.47 -4.35
CA GLU A 31 15.14 5.01 -4.18
C GLU A 31 16.01 4.08 -3.32
N HIS A 32 15.44 3.52 -2.26
CA HIS A 32 16.15 2.71 -1.27
C HIS A 32 15.83 1.21 -1.35
N ILE A 33 15.29 0.72 -2.47
CA ILE A 33 14.79 -0.66 -2.55
C ILE A 33 15.89 -1.70 -2.28
N GLY A 34 17.15 -1.40 -2.58
CA GLY A 34 18.28 -2.30 -2.30
C GLY A 34 18.53 -2.51 -0.81
N GLU A 35 18.20 -1.51 0.02
CA GLU A 35 18.29 -1.56 1.49
C GLU A 35 16.99 -2.05 2.12
N LEU A 36 15.86 -1.76 1.47
CA LEU A 36 14.51 -1.99 2.00
C LEU A 36 13.86 -3.28 1.54
N SER A 37 14.44 -4.02 0.58
CA SER A 37 13.79 -5.15 -0.11
C SER A 37 13.22 -6.21 0.86
N ASP A 38 14.01 -6.60 1.86
CA ASP A 38 13.61 -7.59 2.87
C ASP A 38 12.46 -7.07 3.74
N ALA A 39 12.54 -5.82 4.18
CA ALA A 39 11.52 -5.21 5.02
C ALA A 39 10.21 -4.98 4.24
N VAL A 40 10.31 -4.54 2.98
CA VAL A 40 9.17 -4.42 2.06
C VAL A 40 8.52 -5.78 1.81
N TRP A 41 9.33 -6.83 1.61
CA TRP A 41 8.80 -8.18 1.43
C TRP A 41 8.13 -8.72 2.70
N ALA A 42 8.73 -8.50 3.87
CA ALA A 42 8.13 -8.86 5.15
C ALA A 42 6.79 -8.14 5.36
N ALA A 43 6.74 -6.84 5.10
CA ALA A 43 5.51 -6.05 5.17
C ALA A 43 4.45 -6.52 4.19
N HIS A 44 4.82 -6.78 2.93
CA HIS A 44 3.90 -7.27 1.90
C HIS A 44 3.30 -8.64 2.28
N ARG A 45 4.08 -9.57 2.83
CA ARG A 45 3.57 -10.88 3.26
C ARG A 45 2.62 -10.81 4.45
N LYS A 46 2.78 -9.80 5.31
CA LYS A 46 1.94 -9.59 6.50
C LYS A 46 0.73 -8.70 6.22
N ALA A 47 0.76 -7.91 5.15
CA ALA A 47 -0.34 -7.05 4.73
C ALA A 47 -1.61 -7.86 4.41
N HIS A 48 -2.77 -7.31 4.72
CA HIS A 48 -4.05 -7.94 4.45
C HIS A 48 -4.28 -8.02 2.94
N LYS A 49 -4.43 -9.24 2.43
CA LYS A 49 -4.62 -9.51 1.00
C LYS A 49 -6.10 -9.62 0.66
N PHE A 50 -6.52 -8.85 -0.34
CA PHE A 50 -7.77 -9.01 -1.07
C PHE A 50 -7.56 -9.75 -2.40
N LYS A 51 -8.62 -9.88 -3.20
CA LYS A 51 -8.57 -10.54 -4.51
C LYS A 51 -7.66 -9.79 -5.48
N PHE A 52 -7.21 -10.49 -6.53
CA PHE A 52 -6.49 -9.89 -7.67
C PHE A 52 -5.19 -9.14 -7.32
N GLN A 53 -4.45 -9.60 -6.31
CA GLN A 53 -3.21 -8.94 -5.84
C GLN A 53 -3.43 -7.51 -5.35
N LEU A 54 -4.64 -7.24 -4.87
CA LEU A 54 -4.96 -6.03 -4.13
C LEU A 54 -4.64 -6.28 -2.66
N TYR A 55 -3.86 -5.41 -2.06
CA TYR A 55 -3.49 -5.45 -0.65
C TYR A 55 -3.98 -4.18 0.03
N ASP A 56 -4.41 -4.28 1.27
CA ASP A 56 -4.81 -3.09 2.04
C ASP A 56 -3.59 -2.21 2.31
N LEU A 57 -3.68 -0.95 1.88
CA LEU A 57 -2.56 -0.01 1.95
C LEU A 57 -2.19 0.34 3.39
N ALA A 58 -3.18 0.47 4.30
CA ALA A 58 -2.89 0.76 5.69
C ALA A 58 -2.19 -0.42 6.37
N SER A 59 -2.67 -1.64 6.17
CA SER A 59 -2.05 -2.83 6.76
C SER A 59 -0.60 -3.00 6.31
N PHE A 60 -0.30 -2.70 5.04
CA PHE A 60 1.07 -2.68 4.53
C PHE A 60 1.92 -1.61 5.24
N CYS A 61 1.41 -0.38 5.34
CA CYS A 61 2.13 0.72 5.96
C CYS A 61 2.30 0.55 7.48
N GLN A 62 1.33 -0.04 8.18
CA GLN A 62 1.42 -0.36 9.61
C GLN A 62 2.57 -1.31 9.89
N VAL A 63 2.68 -2.38 9.09
CA VAL A 63 3.77 -3.33 9.22
C VAL A 63 5.09 -2.67 8.82
N LEU A 64 5.15 -2.04 7.64
CA LEU A 64 6.37 -1.39 7.15
C LEU A 64 6.90 -0.33 8.14
N ALA A 65 6.04 0.44 8.79
CA ALA A 65 6.45 1.47 9.75
C ALA A 65 7.11 0.92 11.04
N THR A 66 6.99 -0.38 11.28
CA THR A 66 7.50 -1.07 12.48
C THR A 66 8.43 -2.24 12.18
N GLU A 67 8.59 -2.59 10.90
CA GLU A 67 9.43 -3.72 10.49
C GLU A 67 10.91 -3.35 10.69
N PRO A 68 11.72 -4.24 11.32
CA PRO A 68 13.16 -4.04 11.40
C PRO A 68 13.78 -3.82 10.00
N GLY A 69 14.63 -2.80 9.87
CA GLY A 69 15.26 -2.44 8.59
C GLY A 69 14.42 -1.55 7.68
N ALA A 70 13.22 -1.14 8.09
CA ALA A 70 12.38 -0.20 7.34
C ALA A 70 12.55 1.28 7.76
N ASP A 71 13.61 1.63 8.48
CA ASP A 71 13.78 2.96 9.09
C ASP A 71 13.64 4.10 8.07
N LEU A 72 14.21 3.92 6.87
CA LEU A 72 14.14 4.91 5.78
C LEU A 72 12.72 5.13 5.25
N ALA A 73 11.87 4.11 5.28
CA ALA A 73 10.49 4.20 4.79
C ALA A 73 9.47 4.53 5.90
N GLY A 74 9.85 4.37 7.17
CA GLY A 74 8.90 4.43 8.29
C GLY A 74 8.12 5.74 8.39
N GLU A 75 8.76 6.89 8.13
CA GLU A 75 8.06 8.18 8.13
C GLU A 75 7.05 8.30 6.99
N SER A 76 7.45 7.95 5.77
CA SER A 76 6.55 7.96 4.61
C SER A 76 5.38 6.98 4.75
N ALA A 77 5.60 5.82 5.36
CA ALA A 77 4.55 4.86 5.69
C ALA A 77 3.57 5.44 6.73
N ARG A 78 4.07 6.10 7.78
CA ARG A 78 3.23 6.80 8.76
C ARG A 78 2.44 7.96 8.14
N ALA A 79 3.01 8.67 7.17
CA ALA A 79 2.31 9.72 6.45
C ALA A 79 1.12 9.19 5.64
N VAL A 80 1.24 8.00 5.03
CA VAL A 80 0.10 7.32 4.38
C VAL A 80 -0.98 6.97 5.40
N LEU A 81 -0.62 6.44 6.57
CA LEU A 81 -1.57 6.15 7.64
C LEU A 81 -2.29 7.40 8.13
N ALA A 82 -1.56 8.51 8.30
CA ALA A 82 -2.13 9.79 8.67
C ALA A 82 -3.12 10.30 7.62
N ALA A 83 -2.77 10.22 6.32
CA ALA A 83 -3.67 10.61 5.23
C ALA A 83 -4.96 9.75 5.19
N LEU A 84 -4.84 8.44 5.44
CA LEU A 84 -5.99 7.53 5.51
C LEU A 84 -6.91 7.80 6.70
N ALA A 85 -6.36 8.30 7.81
CA ALA A 85 -7.13 8.68 9.00
C ALA A 85 -7.69 10.12 8.92
N ASP A 86 -7.29 10.91 7.93
CA ASP A 86 -7.67 12.31 7.84
C ASP A 86 -9.16 12.47 7.45
N PRO A 87 -9.98 13.23 8.21
CA PRO A 87 -11.40 13.44 7.90
C PRO A 87 -11.65 14.28 6.62
N ALA A 88 -10.61 14.88 6.04
CA ALA A 88 -10.65 15.47 4.69
C ALA A 88 -10.71 14.39 3.61
N LEU A 89 -10.24 13.17 3.89
CA LEU A 89 -10.33 12.00 3.00
C LEU A 89 -11.38 10.99 3.48
N THR A 90 -11.25 10.47 4.71
CA THR A 90 -12.08 9.36 5.19
C THR A 90 -13.23 9.87 6.04
N LEU A 91 -14.46 9.67 5.56
CA LEU A 91 -15.69 10.04 6.26
C LEU A 91 -16.05 9.03 7.34
N ALA A 92 -15.95 7.76 6.98
CA ALA A 92 -16.25 6.62 7.83
C ALA A 92 -15.54 5.40 7.26
N SER A 93 -15.07 4.51 8.13
CA SER A 93 -14.53 3.21 7.75
C SER A 93 -14.91 2.22 8.84
N ASP A 94 -15.49 1.09 8.46
CA ASP A 94 -15.92 0.08 9.41
C ASP A 94 -15.83 -1.33 8.81
N HIS A 95 -15.84 -2.34 9.68
CA HIS A 95 -15.78 -3.73 9.31
C HIS A 95 -16.51 -4.65 10.28
N VAL A 96 -16.89 -5.82 9.79
CA VAL A 96 -17.32 -6.96 10.59
C VAL A 96 -16.33 -8.08 10.34
N GLY A 97 -15.89 -8.75 11.40
CA GLY A 97 -14.99 -9.91 11.33
C GLY A 97 -13.56 -9.57 11.76
N ALA A 98 -13.00 -10.36 12.68
CA ALA A 98 -11.69 -10.08 13.30
C ALA A 98 -10.52 -10.04 12.31
N ALA A 99 -10.65 -10.70 11.16
CA ALA A 99 -9.64 -10.69 10.09
C ALA A 99 -9.43 -9.31 9.46
N TYR A 100 -10.35 -8.36 9.65
CA TYR A 100 -10.33 -7.02 9.07
C TYR A 100 -9.90 -5.93 10.07
N ALA A 101 -9.48 -6.31 11.29
CA ALA A 101 -9.13 -5.36 12.35
C ALA A 101 -8.00 -4.38 11.98
N THR A 102 -7.14 -4.74 11.02
CA THR A 102 -6.01 -3.92 10.55
C THR A 102 -6.25 -3.24 9.21
N VAL A 103 -7.43 -3.42 8.60
CA VAL A 103 -7.77 -2.88 7.28
C VAL A 103 -8.10 -1.39 7.37
N GLY A 104 -7.47 -0.59 6.49
CA GLY A 104 -7.68 0.85 6.38
C GLY A 104 -8.69 1.28 5.33
N GLY A 105 -9.25 0.34 4.56
CA GLY A 105 -10.39 0.60 3.68
C GLY A 105 -10.04 0.97 2.24
N LEU A 106 -8.75 1.13 1.94
CA LEU A 106 -8.26 1.38 0.59
C LEU A 106 -7.19 0.36 0.22
N THR A 107 -7.39 -0.27 -0.94
CA THR A 107 -6.44 -1.24 -1.48
C THR A 107 -5.53 -0.62 -2.51
N THR A 108 -4.32 -1.16 -2.61
CA THR A 108 -3.36 -0.87 -3.67
C THR A 108 -2.98 -2.17 -4.38
N TYR A 109 -2.65 -2.08 -5.67
CA TYR A 109 -2.15 -3.22 -6.43
C TYR A 109 -0.69 -3.47 -6.04
N MET A 110 -0.40 -4.68 -5.58
CA MET A 110 0.93 -5.14 -5.23
C MET A 110 1.09 -6.59 -5.68
N LEU A 111 1.70 -6.79 -6.84
CA LEU A 111 2.08 -8.13 -7.29
C LEU A 111 3.35 -8.56 -6.53
N PRO A 112 3.37 -9.71 -5.84
CA PRO A 112 4.59 -10.19 -5.20
C PRO A 112 5.66 -10.59 -6.22
N PRO A 113 6.96 -10.32 -5.96
CA PRO A 113 8.05 -10.87 -6.74
C PRO A 113 7.99 -12.40 -6.78
N GLY A 114 8.48 -13.00 -7.88
CA GLY A 114 8.53 -14.47 -8.02
C GLY A 114 7.16 -15.15 -8.23
N ALA A 115 6.06 -14.41 -8.38
CA ALA A 115 4.73 -14.99 -8.61
C ALA A 115 4.52 -15.62 -10.01
N GLY A 116 5.55 -15.62 -10.86
CA GLY A 116 5.48 -16.14 -12.24
C GLY A 116 4.56 -15.34 -13.17
N LEU A 117 4.09 -14.18 -12.72
CA LEU A 117 3.22 -13.28 -13.48
C LEU A 117 3.92 -11.93 -13.64
N PRO A 118 3.79 -11.26 -14.80
CA PRO A 118 4.24 -9.89 -14.95
C PRO A 118 3.27 -8.93 -14.24
N ILE A 119 3.79 -7.76 -13.83
CA ILE A 119 2.97 -6.61 -13.48
C ILE A 119 2.02 -6.33 -14.65
N SER A 120 0.73 -6.12 -14.36
CA SER A 120 -0.26 -5.85 -15.41
C SER A 120 0.18 -4.67 -16.27
N PRO A 121 0.26 -4.81 -17.62
CA PRO A 121 0.70 -3.73 -18.50
C PRO A 121 -0.27 -2.54 -18.48
N TYR A 122 -1.52 -2.75 -18.07
CA TYR A 122 -2.51 -1.69 -17.93
C TYR A 122 -2.40 -0.91 -16.61
N TYR A 123 -1.69 -1.43 -15.60
CA TYR A 123 -1.59 -0.78 -14.30
C TYR A 123 -0.87 0.57 -14.39
N GLY A 124 0.22 0.63 -15.16
CA GLY A 124 0.95 1.88 -15.43
C GLY A 124 0.14 2.95 -16.17
N ALA A 125 -0.97 2.57 -16.80
CA ALA A 125 -1.87 3.53 -17.46
C ALA A 125 -2.82 4.25 -16.48
N THR A 126 -3.01 3.71 -15.27
CA THR A 126 -3.91 4.27 -14.26
C THR A 126 -3.45 5.65 -13.77
N ALA A 127 -4.40 6.52 -13.43
CA ALA A 127 -4.07 7.81 -12.84
C ALA A 127 -3.31 7.64 -11.51
N TYR A 128 -3.65 6.63 -10.70
CA TYR A 128 -2.95 6.36 -9.46
C TYR A 128 -1.46 6.06 -9.68
N ALA A 129 -1.13 5.11 -10.57
CA ALA A 129 0.26 4.76 -10.84
C ALA A 129 1.08 5.94 -11.41
N LYS A 130 0.47 6.74 -12.30
CA LYS A 130 1.13 7.92 -12.90
C LYS A 130 1.39 9.04 -11.91
N ASN A 131 0.47 9.29 -10.98
CA ASN A 131 0.59 10.41 -10.04
C ASN A 131 1.42 10.07 -8.79
N THR A 132 1.56 8.78 -8.46
CA THR A 132 2.31 8.36 -7.27
C THR A 132 3.67 7.73 -7.61
N GLY A 133 3.89 7.31 -8.86
CA GLY A 133 5.08 6.53 -9.21
C GLY A 133 5.04 5.09 -8.66
N TRP A 134 3.87 4.61 -8.18
CA TRP A 134 3.73 3.26 -7.62
C TRP A 134 4.12 2.16 -8.61
N GLY A 135 3.86 2.37 -9.90
CA GLY A 135 4.28 1.44 -10.95
C GLY A 135 5.80 1.28 -11.04
N ASP A 136 6.55 2.38 -10.90
CA ASP A 136 8.01 2.37 -10.93
C ASP A 136 8.58 1.69 -9.69
N PHE A 137 7.98 1.94 -8.52
CA PHE A 137 8.28 1.20 -7.30
C PHE A 137 8.08 -0.31 -7.50
N LEU A 138 6.92 -0.74 -8.02
CA LEU A 138 6.66 -2.16 -8.24
C LEU A 138 7.69 -2.80 -9.20
N ALA A 139 8.09 -2.09 -10.25
CA ALA A 139 9.12 -2.57 -11.16
C ALA A 139 10.47 -2.75 -10.44
N ALA A 140 10.91 -1.75 -9.67
CA ALA A 140 12.14 -1.84 -8.89
C ALA A 140 12.10 -2.97 -7.86
N TYR A 141 10.97 -3.11 -7.17
CA TYR A 141 10.73 -4.16 -6.18
C TYR A 141 10.78 -5.58 -6.76
N HIS A 142 10.28 -5.78 -7.99
CA HIS A 142 10.39 -7.07 -8.68
C HIS A 142 11.83 -7.42 -9.07
N THR A 143 12.69 -6.41 -9.24
CA THR A 143 14.12 -6.63 -9.53
C THR A 143 14.99 -6.76 -8.28
N SER A 144 14.52 -6.32 -7.12
CA SER A 144 15.30 -6.28 -5.87
C SER A 144 15.20 -7.57 -5.05
N VAL A 145 14.17 -8.38 -5.28
CA VAL A 145 13.97 -9.67 -4.61
C VAL A 145 14.32 -10.77 -5.62
N GLY A 146 15.57 -11.25 -5.53
CA GLY A 146 16.14 -12.34 -6.34
C GLY A 146 16.86 -13.34 -5.46
#